data_AF-A0A0F9MMK7-F1
#
_entry.id   AF-A0A0F9MMK7-F1
#
_cell.length_a   1.000
_cell.length_b   1.000
_cell.length_c   1.000
_cell.angle_alpha   90.00
_cell.angle_beta   90.00
_cell.angle_gamma   90.00
#
_symmetry.space_group_name_H-M   'P 1'
#
loop_
_entity.id
_entity.type
_entity.pdbx_description
1 polymer ?
#
loop_
_entity_poly.entity_id
_entity_poly.type
_entity_poly.pdbx_seq_one_letter_code
_entity_poly.pdbx_strand_id
1 'polypeptide(L)'
;MNATKTEIIPAGGVTSIFDLHFMDISDISANGGYQIELYKGGIGAEISIGNFGTGRNAVQSQEGARPIITEMLPANTRISAALSSSNAGANTLTIKLEGH
;
A
#
# COMPACT_ATOMS: atom_id res chain seq x y z
N MET A 1 7.00 -14.80 -9.44
CA MET A 1 5.89 -15.14 -8.51
C MET A 1 5.10 -13.87 -8.30
N ASN A 2 3.78 -13.89 -8.50
CA ASN A 2 2.95 -12.74 -8.14
C ASN A 2 2.96 -12.63 -6.61
N ALA A 3 3.38 -11.49 -6.08
CA ALA A 3 3.34 -11.23 -4.65
C ALA A 3 1.89 -11.34 -4.16
N THR A 4 1.68 -11.90 -2.97
CA THR A 4 0.36 -11.98 -2.35
C THR A 4 -0.18 -10.56 -2.16
N LYS A 5 -1.39 -10.30 -2.69
CA LYS A 5 -2.06 -9.00 -2.56
C LYS A 5 -3.01 -9.03 -1.37
N THR A 6 -2.85 -8.09 -0.47
CA THR A 6 -3.75 -7.85 0.65
C THR A 6 -4.79 -6.81 0.25
N GLU A 7 -6.06 -7.08 0.52
CA GLU A 7 -7.13 -6.11 0.31
C GLU A 7 -7.07 -5.00 1.36
N ILE A 8 -7.15 -3.75 0.90
CA ILE A 8 -7.11 -2.56 1.77
C ILE A 8 -8.47 -1.87 1.75
N ILE A 9 -9.05 -1.67 0.56
CA ILE A 9 -10.40 -1.17 0.38
C ILE A 9 -11.17 -2.22 -0.44
N PRO A 10 -12.15 -2.92 0.14
CA PRO A 10 -12.96 -3.87 -0.62
C PRO A 10 -13.79 -3.17 -1.69
N ALA A 11 -14.22 -3.92 -2.70
CA ALA A 11 -15.23 -3.42 -3.63
C ALA A 11 -16.49 -3.02 -2.85
N GLY A 12 -17.03 -1.81 -3.11
CA GLY A 12 -18.15 -1.27 -2.35
C GLY A 12 -17.80 -0.64 -1.01
N GLY A 13 -16.52 -0.63 -0.61
CA GLY A 13 -16.07 0.01 0.64
C GLY A 13 -16.14 1.54 0.61
N VAL A 14 -15.97 2.14 -0.57
CA VAL A 14 -16.18 3.58 -0.81
C VAL A 14 -17.23 3.73 -1.90
N THR A 15 -18.34 4.40 -1.59
CA THR A 15 -19.53 4.46 -2.45
C THR A 15 -19.65 5.73 -3.29
N SER A 16 -18.72 6.68 -3.12
CA SER A 16 -18.56 7.88 -3.93
C SER A 16 -17.30 7.79 -4.78
N ILE A 17 -17.18 8.67 -5.79
CA ILE A 17 -15.90 8.87 -6.48
C ILE A 17 -14.90 9.36 -5.43
N PHE A 18 -13.68 8.84 -5.47
CA PHE A 18 -12.66 9.13 -4.47
C PHE A 18 -11.26 9.18 -5.08
N ASP A 19 -10.30 9.76 -4.37
CA ASP A 19 -8.88 9.66 -4.69
C ASP A 19 -8.06 9.28 -3.45
N LEU A 20 -6.77 9.01 -3.64
CA LEU A 20 -5.85 8.73 -2.54
C LEU A 20 -4.73 9.77 -2.57
N HIS A 21 -4.49 10.44 -1.45
CA HIS A 21 -3.50 11.51 -1.32
C HIS A 21 -2.28 11.04 -0.54
N PHE A 22 -2.48 10.30 0.55
CA PHE A 22 -1.41 9.88 1.44
C PHE A 22 -1.49 8.39 1.80
N MET A 23 -0.33 7.81 2.04
CA MET A 23 -0.14 6.52 2.69
C MET A 23 0.69 6.75 3.95
N ASP A 24 0.10 6.50 5.11
CA ASP A 24 0.84 6.44 6.37
C ASP A 24 1.35 5.02 6.60
N ILE A 25 2.60 4.90 7.01
CA ILE A 25 3.32 3.65 7.20
C ILE A 25 3.73 3.53 8.65
N SER A 26 3.36 2.42 9.30
CA SER A 26 3.75 2.11 10.68
C SER A 26 4.13 0.64 10.85
N ASP A 27 4.68 0.31 12.02
CA ASP A 27 4.95 -1.05 12.49
C ASP A 27 5.82 -1.90 11.54
N ILE A 28 6.88 -1.32 10.98
CA ILE A 28 7.82 -2.05 10.10
C ILE A 28 8.50 -3.18 10.90
N SER A 29 8.28 -4.44 10.51
CA SER A 29 8.59 -5.59 11.36
C SER A 29 10.06 -5.81 11.68
N ALA A 30 10.96 -5.44 10.77
CA ALA A 30 12.40 -5.72 10.90
C ALA A 30 13.27 -4.76 10.10
N ASN A 31 14.56 -4.70 10.44
CA ASN A 31 15.57 -3.96 9.67
C ASN A 31 15.64 -4.49 8.23
N GLY A 32 15.58 -3.61 7.24
CA GLY A 32 15.60 -3.95 5.82
C GLY A 32 14.94 -2.88 4.96
N GLY A 33 15.05 -3.06 3.65
CA GLY A 33 14.28 -2.31 2.65
C GLY A 33 12.95 -2.99 2.35
N TYR A 34 11.91 -2.19 2.18
CA TYR A 34 10.56 -2.62 1.86
C TYR A 34 10.06 -1.83 0.66
N GLN A 35 9.32 -2.51 -0.21
CA GLN A 35 8.61 -1.91 -1.32
C GLN A 35 7.15 -2.32 -1.25
N ILE A 36 6.29 -1.31 -1.17
CA ILE A 36 4.83 -1.44 -1.19
C ILE A 36 4.37 -1.11 -2.60
N GLU A 37 3.55 -1.95 -3.20
CA GLU A 37 2.90 -1.66 -4.48
C GLU A 37 1.39 -1.63 -4.28
N LEU A 38 0.74 -0.55 -4.72
CA LEU A 38 -0.71 -0.40 -4.70
C LEU A 38 -1.30 -0.77 -6.05
N TYR A 39 -2.47 -1.40 -6.00
CA TYR A 39 -3.22 -1.77 -7.20
C TYR A 39 -4.70 -1.39 -7.05
N LYS A 40 -5.32 -1.05 -8.18
CA LYS A 40 -6.78 -0.89 -8.30
C LYS A 40 -7.39 -1.98 -9.19
N GLY A 41 -8.66 -2.31 -8.92
CA GLY A 41 -9.47 -3.15 -9.81
C GLY A 41 -9.83 -4.51 -9.23
N GLY A 42 -10.53 -5.31 -10.06
CA GLY A 42 -11.02 -6.63 -9.68
C GLY A 42 -9.89 -7.64 -9.49
N ILE A 43 -10.15 -8.65 -8.64
CA ILE A 43 -9.18 -9.72 -8.34
C ILE A 43 -8.72 -10.40 -9.63
N GLY A 44 -7.40 -10.46 -9.85
CA GLY A 44 -6.80 -11.08 -11.04
C GLY A 44 -6.74 -10.17 -12.27
N ALA A 45 -7.30 -8.96 -12.20
CA ALA A 45 -7.24 -7.93 -13.23
C ALA A 45 -6.76 -6.59 -12.65
N GLU A 46 -6.06 -6.59 -11.51
CA GLU A 46 -5.65 -5.34 -10.88
C GLU A 46 -4.51 -4.65 -11.65
N ILE A 47 -4.59 -3.33 -11.72
CA ILE A 47 -3.60 -2.45 -12.36
C ILE A 47 -2.81 -1.74 -11.27
N SER A 48 -1.49 -1.70 -11.41
CA SER A 48 -0.61 -0.95 -10.49
C SER A 48 -0.89 0.55 -10.58
N ILE A 49 -1.04 1.20 -9.43
CA ILE A 49 -1.36 2.64 -9.31
C ILE A 49 -0.31 3.42 -8.52
N GLY A 50 0.71 2.75 -7.99
CA GLY A 50 1.76 3.40 -7.25
C GLY A 50 2.67 2.40 -6.56
N ASN A 51 3.91 2.82 -6.32
CA ASN A 51 4.87 2.04 -5.56
C ASN A 51 5.67 2.94 -4.61
N PHE A 52 6.00 2.44 -3.42
CA PHE A 52 6.62 3.21 -2.36
C PHE A 52 7.71 2.40 -1.66
N GLY A 53 8.91 2.98 -1.61
CA GLY A 53 10.03 2.44 -0.88
C GLY A 53 10.08 3.00 0.55
N THR A 54 10.32 2.12 1.52
CA THR A 54 10.62 2.50 2.91
C THR A 54 11.65 1.54 3.49
N GLY A 55 12.15 1.84 4.68
CA GLY A 55 13.11 0.98 5.35
C GLY A 55 13.21 1.24 6.84
N ARG A 56 13.70 0.22 7.52
CA ARG A 56 14.11 0.31 8.93
C ARG A 56 15.55 -0.17 9.05
N ASN A 57 16.33 0.44 9.92
CA ASN A 57 17.61 -0.07 10.35
C ASN A 57 17.74 0.07 11.87
N ALA A 58 18.88 -0.33 12.43
CA ALA A 58 19.10 -0.33 13.88
C ALA A 58 19.02 1.06 14.55
N VAL A 59 19.07 2.14 13.77
CA VAL A 59 19.15 3.51 14.25
C VAL A 59 17.89 4.31 13.92
N GLN A 60 17.21 4.00 12.81
CA GLN A 60 16.05 4.76 12.34
C GLN A 60 15.00 3.85 11.68
N SER A 61 13.76 4.31 11.75
CA SER A 61 12.60 3.73 11.06
C SER A 61 11.99 4.80 10.15
N GLN A 62 11.86 4.52 8.86
CA GLN A 62 11.33 5.49 7.86
C GLN A 62 9.81 5.44 7.76
N GLU A 63 9.14 5.34 8.91
CA GLU A 63 7.69 5.38 9.07
C GLU A 63 7.14 6.80 8.87
N GLY A 64 5.82 6.90 8.74
CA GLY A 64 5.08 8.15 8.57
C GLY A 64 4.45 8.34 7.19
N ALA A 65 3.69 9.42 7.07
CA ALA A 65 2.89 9.74 5.89
C ALA A 65 3.75 10.09 4.66
N ARG A 66 3.40 9.48 3.51
CA ARG A 66 3.99 9.73 2.20
C ARG A 66 2.90 10.07 1.18
N PRO A 67 3.13 11.06 0.30
CA PRO A 67 2.17 11.39 -0.74
C PRO A 67 2.16 10.29 -1.82
N ILE A 68 0.96 9.86 -2.23
CA ILE A 68 0.75 8.84 -3.26
C ILE A 68 -0.12 9.29 -4.45
N ILE A 69 -0.79 10.45 -4.29
CA ILE A 69 -1.67 11.17 -5.24
C ILE A 69 -2.09 10.33 -6.46
N THR A 70 -3.29 9.76 -6.41
CA THR A 70 -3.90 9.06 -7.54
C THR A 70 -4.80 9.97 -8.37
N GLU A 71 -5.17 9.52 -9.56
CA GLU A 71 -6.33 10.07 -10.27
C GLU A 71 -7.64 9.81 -9.49
N MET A 72 -8.71 10.51 -9.85
CA MET A 72 -10.05 10.23 -9.35
C MET A 72 -10.49 8.82 -9.77
N LEU A 73 -10.80 8.00 -8.77
CA LEU A 73 -11.24 6.62 -8.91
C LEU A 73 -12.76 6.54 -8.84
N PRO A 74 -13.40 5.72 -9.69
CA PRO A 74 -14.83 5.49 -9.60
C PRO A 74 -15.25 4.93 -8.23
N ALA A 75 -16.50 5.19 -7.85
CA ALA A 75 -17.12 4.53 -6.71
C ALA A 75 -16.98 3.01 -6.79
N ASN A 76 -16.87 2.37 -5.64
CA ASN A 76 -16.72 0.93 -5.46
C ASN A 76 -15.42 0.33 -6.01
N THR A 77 -14.44 1.17 -6.39
CA THR A 77 -13.11 0.69 -6.80
C THR A 77 -12.43 -0.03 -5.65
N ARG A 78 -12.04 -1.29 -5.88
CA ARG A 78 -11.24 -2.08 -4.95
C ARG A 78 -9.78 -1.62 -4.98
N ILE A 79 -9.17 -1.50 -3.80
CA ILE A 79 -7.74 -1.22 -3.60
C ILE A 79 -7.08 -2.39 -2.88
N SER A 80 -5.92 -2.80 -3.39
CA SER A 80 -5.08 -3.82 -2.76
C SER A 80 -3.63 -3.40 -2.75
N ALA A 81 -2.83 -4.00 -1.87
CA ALA A 81 -1.41 -3.75 -1.75
C ALA A 81 -0.63 -5.06 -1.78
N ALA A 82 0.56 -5.04 -2.37
CA ALA A 82 1.55 -6.10 -2.20
C ALA A 82 2.78 -5.54 -1.49
N LEU A 83 3.41 -6.38 -0.68
CA LEU A 83 4.65 -6.05 0.01
C LEU A 83 5.77 -6.96 -0.49
N SER A 84 6.90 -6.35 -0.78
CA SER A 84 8.17 -7.06 -0.95
C SER A 84 9.22 -6.43 -0.04
N SER A 85 10.22 -7.22 0.35
CA SER A 85 11.29 -6.74 1.22
C SER A 85 12.60 -7.44 0.90
N SER A 86 13.70 -6.86 1.37
CA SER A 86 15.04 -7.48 1.34
C SER A 86 15.25 -8.53 2.45
N ASN A 87 14.23 -8.81 3.27
CA ASN A 87 14.39 -9.58 4.49
C ASN A 87 13.94 -11.03 4.29
N ALA A 88 14.74 -11.98 4.78
CA ALA A 88 14.40 -13.40 4.76
C ALA A 88 13.41 -13.82 5.87
N GLY A 89 13.09 -12.92 6.81
CA GLY A 89 12.28 -13.18 8.00
C GLY A 89 10.99 -12.37 8.05
N ALA A 90 10.70 -11.74 9.20
CA ALA A 90 9.48 -10.96 9.40
C ALA A 90 9.35 -9.83 8.34
N ASN A 91 8.24 -9.87 7.60
CA ASN A 91 7.98 -9.07 6.41
C ASN A 91 6.58 -8.47 6.47
N THR A 92 6.36 -7.60 7.44
CA THR A 92 5.07 -6.92 7.63
C THR A 92 5.30 -5.45 7.92
N LEU A 93 4.32 -4.65 7.50
CA LEU A 93 4.14 -3.27 7.91
C LEU A 93 2.64 -2.99 7.87
N THR A 94 2.23 -1.93 8.56
CA THR A 94 0.87 -1.42 8.53
C THR A 94 0.82 -0.23 7.58
N ILE A 95 -0.25 -0.15 6.77
CA ILE A 95 -0.55 1.05 5.98
C ILE A 95 -1.94 1.58 6.30
N LYS A 96 -2.07 2.90 6.31
CA LYS A 96 -3.34 3.62 6.29
C LYS A 96 -3.38 4.50 5.06
N LEU A 97 -4.48 4.46 4.32
CA LEU A 97 -4.68 5.30 3.14
C LEU A 97 -5.60 6.47 3.50
N GLU A 98 -5.26 7.65 3.04
CA GLU A 98 -6.03 8.88 3.24
C GLU A 98 -6.27 9.57 1.90
N GLY A 99 -7.46 10.12 1.71
CA GLY A 99 -7.91 10.78 0.48
C GLY A 99 -9.32 11.35 0.65
N HIS A 100 -9.95 11.76 -0.44
CA HIS A 100 -11.30 12.34 -0.46
C HIS A 100 -12.28 11.47 -1.22
#